data_AF-A0A1X1NFA3-F1
#
_entry.id   AF-A0A1X1NFA3-F1
#
_cell.length_a   1.000
_cell.length_b   1.000
_cell.length_c   1.000
_cell.angle_alpha   90.00
_cell.angle_beta   90.00
_cell.angle_gamma   90.00
#
_symmetry.space_group_name_H-M   'P 1'
#
loop_
_entity.id
_entity.type
_entity.pdbx_description
1 polymer ?
#
loop_
_entity_poly.entity_id
_entity_poly.type
_entity_poly.pdbx_seq_one_letter_code
_entity_poly.pdbx_strand_id
1 'polypeptide(L)'
;MKLYLAGTEIPAYRSLLAQEGHTTVALSYWGLRRRTKFTKPYDLAEKFGDEMEILVDSGCHSINTKPAGDLSDAELKDIAEHYYASFIAPNRERLAYYVEFDAHQLGDEWITQQRERLHRDKAIVVWRPETGREGLEQLCRDWPNVGITQAGVDRLDVSHLLAHLSKTTDTRLFGLGMTKTAALEHGLWYGAASTSWLSPSQFGDTIVWAGKELHRYPRRYKDMARNRHKHAITDAGFDADAVLSDDPTEVLRVSIWSWNQFTEHVNGRGVTAPAKPRTAENADQAPEAVDRLPEQVRHAGVTPAVVEQREKRPFPGLAVVQDTAEDGTLGRPVLKTVDPGVRTCDRCYLSSSCPASQPKSACAFSLPVEIRTKDQRADVAAALLEMQAGRVFNLRFAEELEGGITNPVLSGELDRFQKMLKAVGDMEENSFSVKITATQKGAAESGLISRLFGRDEGEQARSLPEPVTVERAAIETGFVDAEVIEDKAA
;
A
#
# COMPACT_ATOMS: atom_id res chain seq x y z
N MET A 1 -7.49 17.07 -2.02
CA MET A 1 -7.18 16.13 -0.93
C MET A 1 -6.69 16.89 0.30
N LYS A 2 -7.21 16.55 1.48
CA LYS A 2 -6.68 16.94 2.80
C LYS A 2 -5.70 15.88 3.31
N LEU A 3 -4.52 16.26 3.81
CA LEU A 3 -3.56 15.32 4.40
C LEU A 3 -3.66 15.36 5.94
N TYR A 4 -4.18 14.29 6.52
CA TYR A 4 -4.25 14.11 7.96
C TYR A 4 -2.94 13.50 8.46
N LEU A 5 -2.12 14.31 9.12
CA LEU A 5 -0.85 13.85 9.69
C LEU A 5 -1.12 13.06 10.97
N ALA A 6 -0.84 11.76 10.93
CA ALA A 6 -1.13 10.82 12.01
C ALA A 6 0.01 10.75 13.04
N GLY A 7 -0.29 10.23 14.24
CA GLY A 7 0.65 10.13 15.37
C GLY A 7 0.37 11.12 16.50
N THR A 8 -0.76 11.82 16.46
CA THR A 8 -1.10 12.88 17.44
C THR A 8 -1.61 12.36 18.78
N GLU A 9 -1.69 11.04 18.96
CA GLU A 9 -1.78 10.42 20.28
C GLU A 9 -0.55 10.75 21.16
N ILE A 10 0.55 11.22 20.55
CA ILE A 10 1.74 11.72 21.25
C ILE A 10 1.66 13.25 21.37
N PRO A 11 1.67 13.80 22.61
CA PRO A 11 1.54 15.25 22.84
C PRO A 11 2.61 16.11 22.16
N ALA A 12 3.86 15.63 22.08
CA ALA A 12 4.97 16.33 21.42
C ALA A 12 4.65 16.60 19.94
N TYR A 13 4.21 15.58 19.20
CA TYR A 13 3.86 15.71 17.79
C TYR A 13 2.65 16.59 17.56
N ARG A 14 1.66 16.51 18.45
CA ARG A 14 0.49 17.40 18.41
C ARG A 14 0.88 18.87 18.58
N SER A 15 1.75 19.15 19.55
CA SER A 15 2.25 20.50 19.81
C SER A 15 3.06 21.04 18.65
N LEU A 16 3.93 20.21 18.06
CA LEU A 16 4.70 20.56 16.88
C LEU A 16 3.81 20.91 15.69
N LEU A 17 2.81 20.07 15.39
CA LEU A 17 1.86 20.33 14.30
C LEU A 17 1.08 21.64 14.52
N ALA A 18 0.69 21.93 15.77
CA ALA A 18 0.04 23.19 16.12
C ALA A 18 0.95 24.41 15.87
N GLN A 19 2.22 24.31 16.27
CA GLN A 19 3.22 25.38 16.10
C GLN A 19 3.51 25.65 14.62
N GLU A 20 3.56 24.60 13.79
CA GLU A 20 3.73 24.72 12.34
C GLU A 20 2.43 25.11 11.60
N GLY A 21 1.34 25.41 12.33
CA GLY A 21 0.07 25.85 11.75
C GLY A 21 -0.66 24.77 10.94
N HIS A 22 -0.34 23.49 11.17
CA HIS A 22 -0.97 22.38 10.47
C HIS A 22 -2.37 22.11 11.04
N THR A 23 -3.39 22.18 10.18
CA THR A 23 -4.80 22.16 10.61
C THR A 23 -5.47 20.80 10.51
N THR A 24 -4.96 19.83 9.73
CA THR A 24 -5.60 18.51 9.55
C THR A 24 -4.79 17.39 10.21
N VAL A 25 -5.29 16.83 11.31
CA VAL A 25 -4.55 15.88 12.15
C VAL A 25 -5.26 14.54 12.29
N ALA A 26 -4.48 13.46 12.43
CA ALA A 26 -5.02 12.13 12.72
C ALA A 26 -4.50 11.56 14.05
N LEU A 27 -5.41 10.92 14.79
CA LEU A 27 -5.13 10.26 16.07
C LEU A 27 -5.46 8.77 15.96
N SER A 28 -4.54 7.90 16.38
CA SER A 28 -4.86 6.48 16.51
C SER A 28 -5.48 6.17 17.88
N TYR A 29 -6.73 5.72 17.92
CA TYR A 29 -7.36 5.27 19.14
C TYR A 29 -6.63 4.07 19.75
N TRP A 30 -6.26 3.06 18.94
CA TRP A 30 -5.47 1.93 19.44
C TRP A 30 -4.06 2.35 19.92
N GLY A 31 -3.44 3.33 19.26
CA GLY A 31 -2.19 3.94 19.73
C GLY A 31 -2.37 4.61 21.09
N LEU A 32 -3.39 5.46 21.22
CA LEU A 32 -3.73 6.16 22.45
C LEU A 32 -4.08 5.18 23.58
N ARG A 33 -4.88 4.15 23.32
CA ARG A 33 -5.32 3.15 24.29
C ARG A 33 -4.18 2.37 24.92
N ARG A 34 -3.09 2.14 24.18
CA ARG A 34 -1.89 1.50 24.72
C ARG A 34 -1.13 2.41 25.69
N ARG A 35 -1.36 3.71 25.63
CA ARG A 35 -0.67 4.76 26.41
C ARG A 35 -1.50 5.30 27.57
N THR A 36 -2.83 5.18 27.49
CA THR A 36 -3.76 5.78 28.43
C THR A 36 -4.70 4.73 29.01
N LYS A 37 -4.96 4.86 30.31
CA LYS A 37 -5.88 3.96 31.04
C LYS A 37 -7.36 4.37 30.93
N PHE A 38 -7.64 5.52 30.30
CA PHE A 38 -8.98 6.11 30.21
C PHE A 38 -9.73 6.18 31.56
N THR A 39 -9.01 6.51 32.65
CA THR A 39 -9.62 6.71 33.97
C THR A 39 -10.55 7.92 34.02
N LYS A 40 -10.37 8.86 33.08
CA LYS A 40 -11.26 9.98 32.79
C LYS A 40 -11.60 10.00 31.30
N PRO A 41 -12.75 10.58 30.90
CA PRO A 41 -13.05 10.83 29.49
C PRO A 41 -11.90 11.59 28.82
N TYR A 42 -11.49 11.14 27.63
CA TYR A 42 -10.47 11.82 26.85
C TYR A 42 -11.14 12.83 25.94
N ASP A 43 -11.15 14.10 26.34
CA ASP A 43 -11.79 15.19 25.61
C ASP A 43 -10.86 15.73 24.52
N LEU A 44 -11.27 15.63 23.26
CA LEU A 44 -10.51 16.14 22.12
C LEU A 44 -10.47 17.67 22.07
N ALA A 45 -11.47 18.37 22.61
CA ALA A 45 -11.50 19.83 22.62
C ALA A 45 -10.43 20.42 23.55
N GLU A 46 -10.13 19.77 24.68
CA GLU A 46 -9.04 20.17 25.57
C GLU A 46 -7.67 19.89 24.98
N LYS A 47 -7.58 18.89 24.09
CA LYS A 47 -6.32 18.32 23.62
C LYS A 47 -5.86 18.93 22.29
N PHE A 48 -6.76 19.49 21.49
CA PHE A 48 -6.49 20.04 20.16
C PHE A 48 -7.12 21.42 19.99
N GLY A 49 -6.40 22.37 19.39
CA GLY A 49 -6.91 23.72 19.16
C GLY A 49 -8.15 23.75 18.26
N ASP A 50 -9.02 24.74 18.42
CA ASP A 50 -10.36 24.80 17.80
C ASP A 50 -10.37 24.72 16.27
N GLU A 51 -9.33 25.23 15.62
CA GLU A 51 -9.22 25.24 14.15
C GLU A 51 -8.76 23.90 13.56
N MET A 52 -8.33 22.94 14.38
CA MET A 52 -7.84 21.66 13.88
C MET A 52 -8.98 20.71 13.49
N GLU A 53 -8.96 20.19 12.26
CA GLU A 53 -9.81 19.09 11.84
C GLU A 53 -9.21 17.75 12.28
N ILE A 54 -9.96 17.01 13.12
CA ILE A 54 -9.48 15.76 13.71
C ILE A 54 -10.12 14.56 13.02
N LEU A 55 -9.27 13.68 12.50
CA LEU A 55 -9.64 12.33 12.07
C LEU A 55 -9.19 11.33 13.12
N VAL A 56 -10.11 10.52 13.65
CA VAL A 56 -9.75 9.41 14.54
C VAL A 56 -9.69 8.11 13.75
N ASP A 57 -8.54 7.46 13.75
CA ASP A 57 -8.36 6.11 13.24
C ASP A 57 -8.58 5.10 14.37
N SER A 58 -9.41 4.08 14.16
CA SER A 58 -9.65 3.03 15.16
C SER A 58 -8.37 2.28 15.54
N GLY A 59 -7.40 2.23 14.63
CA GLY A 59 -6.14 1.50 14.75
C GLY A 59 -6.28 0.00 14.48
N CYS A 60 -7.43 -0.43 13.95
CA CYS A 60 -7.70 -1.82 13.59
C CYS A 60 -6.70 -2.36 12.55
N HIS A 61 -6.08 -1.52 11.72
CA HIS A 61 -4.97 -1.95 10.87
C HIS A 61 -3.84 -2.63 11.65
N SER A 62 -3.49 -2.12 12.84
CA SER A 62 -2.46 -2.73 13.70
C SER A 62 -2.94 -4.04 14.35
N ILE A 63 -4.24 -4.15 14.63
CA ILE A 63 -4.86 -5.36 15.17
C ILE A 63 -4.88 -6.45 14.09
N ASN A 64 -5.23 -6.08 12.85
CA ASN A 64 -5.40 -6.98 11.73
C ASN A 64 -4.06 -7.48 11.13
N THR A 65 -2.96 -6.76 11.33
CA THR A 65 -1.63 -7.12 10.79
C THR A 65 -0.80 -7.99 11.73
N LYS A 66 -1.09 -8.01 13.04
CA LYS A 66 -0.41 -8.91 13.98
C LYS A 66 -1.09 -10.29 13.98
N PRO A 67 -0.33 -11.40 14.07
CA PRO A 67 -0.92 -12.73 14.16
C PRO A 67 -1.85 -12.79 15.39
N ALA A 68 -3.12 -13.13 15.15
CA ALA A 68 -4.16 -13.28 16.15
C ALA A 68 -3.66 -14.18 17.30
N GLY A 69 -3.41 -13.58 18.46
CA GLY A 69 -2.85 -14.29 19.60
C GLY A 69 -2.97 -13.55 20.93
N ASP A 70 -2.95 -12.20 20.90
CA ASP A 70 -2.92 -11.41 22.14
C ASP A 70 -4.30 -10.96 22.65
N LEU A 71 -5.35 -10.97 21.81
CA LEU A 71 -6.68 -10.47 22.18
C LEU A 71 -7.78 -11.48 21.80
N SER A 72 -8.62 -11.80 22.77
CA SER A 72 -9.84 -12.58 22.57
C SER A 72 -10.94 -11.77 21.90
N ASP A 73 -11.93 -12.46 21.33
CA ASP A 73 -13.11 -11.81 20.75
C ASP A 73 -13.88 -10.97 21.76
N ALA A 74 -13.90 -11.39 23.03
CA ALA A 74 -14.53 -10.64 24.11
C ALA A 74 -13.79 -9.31 24.35
N GLU A 75 -12.46 -9.35 24.45
CA GLU A 75 -11.64 -8.15 24.60
C GLU A 75 -11.78 -7.21 23.41
N LEU A 76 -11.81 -7.73 22.18
CA LEU A 76 -12.01 -6.91 20.98
C LEU A 76 -13.40 -6.24 20.97
N LYS A 77 -14.45 -6.95 21.40
CA LYS A 77 -15.79 -6.37 21.54
C LYS A 77 -15.83 -5.30 22.62
N ASP A 78 -15.18 -5.51 23.76
CA ASP A 78 -15.07 -4.52 24.83
C ASP A 78 -14.30 -3.28 24.38
N ILE A 79 -13.21 -3.47 23.63
CA ILE A 79 -12.43 -2.37 23.05
C ILE A 79 -13.29 -1.58 22.04
N ALA A 80 -14.05 -2.27 21.19
CA ALA A 80 -14.95 -1.63 20.24
C ALA A 80 -16.07 -0.87 20.96
N GLU A 81 -16.64 -1.43 22.02
CA GLU A 81 -17.68 -0.76 22.79
C GLU A 81 -17.15 0.51 23.46
N HIS A 82 -15.97 0.44 24.08
CA HIS A 82 -15.30 1.63 24.61
C HIS A 82 -15.02 2.66 23.49
N TYR A 83 -14.55 2.21 22.32
CA TYR A 83 -14.29 3.09 21.18
C TYR A 83 -15.54 3.88 20.78
N TYR A 84 -16.67 3.21 20.57
CA TYR A 84 -17.88 3.89 20.11
C TYR A 84 -18.58 4.68 21.22
N ALA A 85 -18.81 4.06 22.38
CA ALA A 85 -19.64 4.64 23.44
C ALA A 85 -18.88 5.63 24.32
N SER A 86 -17.61 5.35 24.63
CA SER A 86 -16.83 6.15 25.59
C SER A 86 -15.84 7.12 24.94
N PHE A 87 -15.47 6.90 23.67
CA PHE A 87 -14.52 7.77 22.97
C PHE A 87 -15.17 8.57 21.83
N ILE A 88 -15.84 7.92 20.87
CA ILE A 88 -16.43 8.60 19.71
C ILE A 88 -17.69 9.39 20.10
N ALA A 89 -18.63 8.80 20.82
CA ALA A 89 -19.90 9.46 21.12
C ALA A 89 -19.73 10.80 21.88
N PRO A 90 -18.88 10.90 22.94
CA PRO A 90 -18.66 12.17 23.63
C PRO A 90 -17.92 13.21 22.79
N ASN A 91 -17.03 12.78 21.89
CA ASN A 91 -16.21 13.67 21.06
C ASN A 91 -16.81 13.96 19.68
N ARG A 92 -17.99 13.43 19.37
CA ARG A 92 -18.56 13.42 18.01
C ARG A 92 -18.62 14.79 17.37
N GLU A 93 -18.98 15.83 18.11
CA GLU A 93 -19.11 17.18 17.57
C GLU A 93 -17.76 17.74 17.13
N ARG A 94 -16.70 17.48 17.91
CA ARG A 94 -15.34 17.93 17.65
C ARG A 94 -14.65 17.21 16.49
N LEU A 95 -15.07 15.99 16.18
CA LEU A 95 -14.49 15.17 15.09
C LEU A 95 -14.88 15.68 13.71
N ALA A 96 -13.91 15.74 12.80
CA ALA A 96 -14.19 15.86 11.37
C ALA A 96 -14.67 14.49 10.83
N TYR A 97 -13.90 13.43 11.13
CA TYR A 97 -14.20 12.06 10.73
C TYR A 97 -13.69 11.04 11.75
N TYR A 98 -14.22 9.82 11.68
CA TYR A 98 -13.64 8.69 12.40
C TYR A 98 -13.75 7.40 11.58
N VAL A 99 -12.75 6.53 11.68
CA VAL A 99 -12.71 5.24 10.99
C VAL A 99 -13.47 4.21 11.82
N GLU A 100 -14.26 3.35 11.18
CA GLU A 100 -14.91 2.25 11.87
C GLU A 100 -13.90 1.30 12.57
N PHE A 101 -14.38 0.58 13.58
CA PHE A 101 -13.64 -0.50 14.21
C PHE A 101 -13.82 -1.79 13.40
N ASP A 102 -12.95 -2.03 12.43
CA ASP A 102 -12.98 -3.16 11.48
C ASP A 102 -12.00 -4.29 11.85
N ALA A 103 -12.03 -4.76 13.10
CA ALA A 103 -11.21 -5.91 13.51
C ALA A 103 -11.67 -7.19 12.78
N HIS A 104 -10.84 -7.72 11.88
CA HIS A 104 -11.18 -8.85 11.01
C HIS A 104 -11.51 -10.14 11.80
N GLN A 105 -10.90 -10.32 12.97
CA GLN A 105 -11.14 -11.47 13.86
C GLN A 105 -12.61 -11.60 14.29
N LEU A 106 -13.35 -10.49 14.41
CA LEU A 106 -14.75 -10.49 14.81
C LEU A 106 -15.71 -10.90 13.67
N GLY A 107 -15.21 -10.98 12.44
CA GLY A 107 -15.97 -11.41 11.27
C GLY A 107 -16.85 -10.33 10.64
N ASP A 108 -17.17 -10.54 9.37
CA ASP A 108 -17.88 -9.60 8.52
C ASP A 108 -19.30 -9.30 8.98
N GLU A 109 -19.99 -10.30 9.54
CA GLU A 109 -21.35 -10.15 10.06
C GLU A 109 -21.37 -9.18 11.24
N TRP A 110 -20.45 -9.37 12.20
CA TRP A 110 -20.34 -8.48 13.35
C TRP A 110 -20.00 -7.05 12.93
N ILE A 111 -19.02 -6.88 12.03
CA ILE A 111 -18.63 -5.56 11.50
C ILE A 111 -19.83 -4.88 10.82
N THR A 112 -20.59 -5.63 10.02
CA THR A 112 -21.77 -5.11 9.33
C THR A 112 -22.86 -4.69 10.31
N GLN A 113 -23.12 -5.47 11.36
CA GLN A 113 -24.05 -5.07 12.43
C GLN A 113 -23.58 -3.79 13.14
N GLN A 114 -22.26 -3.61 13.36
CA GLN A 114 -21.74 -2.38 13.96
C GLN A 114 -21.94 -1.14 13.09
N ARG A 115 -22.09 -1.30 11.78
CA ARG A 115 -22.33 -0.16 10.87
C ARG A 115 -23.69 0.50 11.10
N GLU A 116 -24.67 -0.21 11.65
CA GLU A 116 -26.00 0.32 11.93
C GLU A 116 -25.99 1.45 12.98
N ARG A 117 -24.99 1.46 13.89
CA ARG A 117 -24.84 2.51 14.91
C ARG A 117 -23.96 3.69 14.48
N LEU A 118 -23.38 3.68 13.28
CA LEU A 118 -22.43 4.71 12.86
C LEU A 118 -23.15 5.98 12.36
N HIS A 119 -22.54 7.12 12.65
CA HIS A 119 -22.98 8.42 12.14
C HIS A 119 -22.48 8.60 10.70
N ARG A 120 -23.36 8.38 9.73
CA ARG A 120 -23.05 8.36 8.30
C ARG A 120 -22.30 9.61 7.80
N ASP A 121 -22.55 10.78 8.36
CA ASP A 121 -21.91 12.03 7.96
C ASP A 121 -20.41 12.09 8.28
N LYS A 122 -19.97 11.42 9.36
CA LYS A 122 -18.57 11.44 9.87
C LYS A 122 -17.84 10.10 9.82
N ALA A 123 -18.57 8.99 9.87
CA ALA A 123 -17.97 7.65 9.88
C ALA A 123 -17.37 7.32 8.51
N ILE A 124 -16.13 6.83 8.53
CA ILE A 124 -15.41 6.27 7.38
C ILE A 124 -15.47 4.76 7.49
N VAL A 125 -16.17 4.13 6.55
CA VAL A 125 -16.30 2.68 6.48
C VAL A 125 -15.16 2.10 5.63
N VAL A 126 -14.47 1.09 6.14
CA VAL A 126 -13.27 0.54 5.51
C VAL A 126 -13.65 -0.54 4.50
N TRP A 127 -13.17 -0.38 3.27
CA TRP A 127 -13.27 -1.42 2.26
C TRP A 127 -12.21 -2.50 2.49
N ARG A 128 -12.67 -3.76 2.46
CA ARG A 128 -11.83 -4.95 2.56
C ARG A 128 -11.58 -5.54 1.15
N PRO A 129 -10.32 -5.71 0.73
CA PRO A 129 -9.99 -6.23 -0.60
C PRO A 129 -10.59 -7.61 -0.91
N GLU A 130 -10.89 -8.40 0.13
CA GLU A 130 -11.53 -9.71 0.03
C GLU A 130 -12.92 -9.64 -0.63
N THR A 131 -13.61 -8.50 -0.49
CA THR A 131 -14.93 -8.26 -1.10
C THR A 131 -14.85 -7.89 -2.58
N GLY A 132 -13.63 -7.76 -3.12
CA GLY A 132 -13.40 -7.43 -4.52
C GLY A 132 -13.88 -6.03 -4.91
N ARG A 133 -13.94 -5.79 -6.22
CA ARG A 133 -14.38 -4.52 -6.80
C ARG A 133 -15.86 -4.27 -6.52
N GLU A 134 -16.71 -5.29 -6.65
CA GLU A 134 -18.14 -5.20 -6.38
C GLU A 134 -18.43 -4.74 -4.95
N GLY A 135 -17.67 -5.24 -3.96
CA GLY A 135 -17.79 -4.78 -2.57
C GLY A 135 -17.40 -3.31 -2.39
N LEU A 136 -16.39 -2.81 -3.13
CA LEU A 136 -16.02 -1.39 -3.11
C LEU A 136 -17.15 -0.53 -3.72
N GLU A 137 -17.69 -0.94 -4.86
CA GLU A 137 -18.78 -0.22 -5.52
C GLU A 137 -20.03 -0.16 -4.63
N GLN A 138 -20.39 -1.27 -3.99
CA GLN A 138 -21.51 -1.34 -3.08
C GLN A 138 -21.31 -0.43 -1.87
N LEU A 139 -20.13 -0.46 -1.25
CA LEU A 139 -19.80 0.45 -0.15
C LEU A 139 -19.89 1.91 -0.56
N CYS A 140 -19.40 2.27 -1.75
CA CYS A 140 -19.50 3.64 -2.25
C CYS A 140 -20.94 4.08 -2.54
N ARG A 141 -21.86 3.15 -2.84
CA ARG A 141 -23.29 3.49 -2.99
C ARG A 141 -23.98 3.66 -1.63
N ASP A 142 -23.57 2.87 -0.65
CA ASP A 142 -24.26 2.81 0.65
C ASP A 142 -23.74 3.83 1.66
N TRP A 143 -22.49 4.26 1.54
CA TRP A 143 -21.79 5.11 2.51
C TRP A 143 -21.16 6.34 1.86
N PRO A 144 -21.35 7.54 2.43
CA PRO A 144 -20.79 8.78 1.87
C PRO A 144 -19.28 8.92 2.11
N ASN A 145 -18.70 8.13 3.02
CA ASN A 145 -17.26 8.12 3.30
C ASN A 145 -16.74 6.69 3.30
N VAL A 146 -15.80 6.40 2.42
CA VAL A 146 -15.20 5.06 2.29
C VAL A 146 -13.68 5.15 2.42
N GLY A 147 -13.13 4.36 3.32
CA GLY A 147 -11.70 4.22 3.58
C GLY A 147 -11.10 3.10 2.75
N ILE A 148 -9.96 3.36 2.13
CA ILE A 148 -9.21 2.40 1.32
C ILE A 148 -7.79 2.35 1.86
N THR A 149 -7.32 1.16 2.23
CA THR A 149 -5.94 0.96 2.72
C THR A 149 -4.96 0.83 1.57
N GLN A 150 -3.68 1.15 1.80
CA GLN A 150 -2.66 1.00 0.76
C GLN A 150 -2.56 -0.46 0.25
N ALA A 151 -2.67 -1.44 1.15
CA ALA A 151 -2.69 -2.85 0.79
C ALA A 151 -3.84 -3.20 -0.17
N GLY A 152 -4.99 -2.55 -0.02
CA GLY A 152 -6.12 -2.73 -0.93
C GLY A 152 -5.89 -2.15 -2.32
N VAL A 153 -5.27 -0.97 -2.39
CA VAL A 153 -4.86 -0.35 -3.67
C VAL A 153 -3.87 -1.25 -4.41
N ASP A 154 -2.82 -1.69 -3.72
CA ASP A 154 -1.74 -2.51 -4.30
C ASP A 154 -2.24 -3.88 -4.78
N ARG A 155 -3.20 -4.50 -4.07
CA ARG A 155 -3.65 -5.87 -4.35
C ARG A 155 -4.59 -6.01 -5.55
N LEU A 156 -5.49 -5.05 -5.76
CA LEU A 156 -6.57 -5.16 -6.76
C LEU A 156 -6.47 -4.15 -7.91
N ASP A 157 -5.45 -3.29 -7.88
CA ASP A 157 -5.22 -2.19 -8.83
C ASP A 157 -6.52 -1.42 -9.12
N VAL A 158 -7.16 -0.94 -8.03
CA VAL A 158 -8.44 -0.22 -8.12
C VAL A 158 -8.28 1.27 -8.42
N SER A 159 -7.04 1.76 -8.56
CA SER A 159 -6.69 3.18 -8.73
C SER A 159 -7.47 3.84 -9.87
N HIS A 160 -7.64 3.15 -10.99
CA HIS A 160 -8.38 3.64 -12.16
C HIS A 160 -9.89 3.80 -11.92
N LEU A 161 -10.46 3.05 -10.97
CA LEU A 161 -11.89 3.08 -10.64
C LEU A 161 -12.24 4.17 -9.63
N LEU A 162 -11.31 4.53 -8.75
CA LEU A 162 -11.56 5.46 -7.64
C LEU A 162 -12.14 6.80 -8.13
N ALA A 163 -11.59 7.32 -9.23
CA ALA A 163 -12.06 8.56 -9.83
C ALA A 163 -13.49 8.46 -10.38
N HIS A 164 -13.85 7.32 -10.96
CA HIS A 164 -15.19 7.08 -11.45
C HIS A 164 -16.17 6.96 -10.28
N LEU A 165 -15.85 6.13 -9.28
CA LEU A 165 -16.72 5.89 -8.12
C LEU A 165 -17.01 7.15 -7.32
N SER A 166 -15.98 7.95 -7.02
CA SER A 166 -16.18 9.20 -6.31
C SER A 166 -17.12 10.16 -7.06
N LYS A 167 -17.03 10.22 -8.40
CA LYS A 167 -17.89 11.08 -9.23
C LYS A 167 -19.31 10.56 -9.42
N THR A 168 -19.52 9.24 -9.50
CA THR A 168 -20.84 8.65 -9.77
C THR A 168 -21.67 8.43 -8.52
N THR A 169 -21.03 8.28 -7.36
CA THR A 169 -21.71 8.00 -6.09
C THR A 169 -21.71 9.17 -5.10
N ASP A 170 -21.03 10.28 -5.43
CA ASP A 170 -20.79 11.41 -4.53
C ASP A 170 -20.08 11.02 -3.22
N THR A 171 -19.36 9.90 -3.25
CA THR A 171 -18.65 9.36 -2.09
C THR A 171 -17.26 9.95 -1.94
N ARG A 172 -16.95 10.35 -0.71
CA ARG A 172 -15.64 10.83 -0.29
C ARG A 172 -14.73 9.64 -0.01
N LEU A 173 -13.69 9.50 -0.82
CA LEU A 173 -12.69 8.44 -0.66
C LEU A 173 -11.57 8.90 0.28
N PHE A 174 -11.26 8.07 1.27
CA PHE A 174 -10.20 8.30 2.24
C PHE A 174 -9.07 7.29 2.06
N GLY A 175 -7.83 7.77 1.89
CA GLY A 175 -6.65 6.90 1.88
C GLY A 175 -6.17 6.63 3.31
N LEU A 176 -6.21 5.38 3.77
CA LEU A 176 -5.83 5.01 5.13
C LEU A 176 -4.45 4.34 5.17
N GLY A 177 -3.56 4.83 6.04
CA GLY A 177 -2.21 4.29 6.18
C GLY A 177 -1.36 4.43 4.91
N MET A 178 -1.53 5.53 4.18
CA MET A 178 -0.83 5.74 2.91
C MET A 178 0.62 6.12 3.15
N THR A 179 1.55 5.29 2.71
CA THR A 179 3.00 5.47 2.86
C THR A 179 3.72 5.75 1.55
N LYS A 180 3.12 5.38 0.41
CA LYS A 180 3.64 5.63 -0.93
C LYS A 180 3.02 6.90 -1.52
N THR A 181 3.84 7.83 -1.98
CA THR A 181 3.40 9.07 -2.65
C THR A 181 2.63 8.78 -3.94
N ALA A 182 3.05 7.78 -4.72
CA ALA A 182 2.36 7.39 -5.96
C ALA A 182 0.87 7.01 -5.72
N ALA A 183 0.55 6.36 -4.61
CA ALA A 183 -0.84 6.02 -4.28
C ALA A 183 -1.67 7.29 -3.98
N LEU A 184 -1.05 8.32 -3.42
CA LEU A 184 -1.69 9.61 -3.11
C LEU A 184 -1.89 10.48 -4.35
N GLU A 185 -1.00 10.38 -5.36
CA GLU A 185 -1.11 11.15 -6.60
C GLU A 185 -2.24 10.67 -7.53
N HIS A 186 -2.58 9.38 -7.49
CA HIS A 186 -3.49 8.77 -8.47
C HIS A 186 -4.93 8.55 -7.97
N GLY A 187 -5.16 8.48 -6.66
CA GLY A 187 -6.51 8.45 -6.12
C GLY A 187 -7.06 9.87 -6.04
N LEU A 188 -8.25 10.13 -6.58
CA LEU A 188 -9.00 11.37 -6.30
C LEU A 188 -9.48 11.35 -4.84
N TRP A 189 -8.54 11.45 -3.90
CA TRP A 189 -8.79 11.35 -2.48
C TRP A 189 -9.43 12.63 -1.95
N TYR A 190 -10.50 12.47 -1.18
CA TYR A 190 -11.01 13.57 -0.37
C TYR A 190 -10.01 13.89 0.76
N GLY A 191 -9.55 12.85 1.47
CA GLY A 191 -8.49 12.97 2.46
C GLY A 191 -7.61 11.73 2.54
N ALA A 192 -6.42 11.85 3.11
CA ALA A 192 -5.55 10.71 3.38
C ALA A 192 -4.89 10.85 4.75
N ALA A 193 -4.81 9.75 5.51
CA ALA A 193 -4.11 9.68 6.79
C ALA A 193 -2.75 9.00 6.61
N SER A 194 -1.69 9.63 7.13
CA SER A 194 -0.32 9.10 7.02
C SER A 194 0.54 9.41 8.24
N THR A 195 1.32 8.42 8.68
CA THR A 195 2.42 8.58 9.66
C THR A 195 3.76 8.82 8.98
N SER A 196 3.83 8.89 7.65
CA SER A 196 5.11 8.90 6.90
C SER A 196 5.96 10.14 7.16
N TRP A 197 5.35 11.22 7.64
CA TRP A 197 6.06 12.43 8.05
C TRP A 197 6.94 12.23 9.30
N LEU A 198 6.64 11.21 10.12
CA LEU A 198 7.41 10.82 11.32
C LEU A 198 8.64 9.97 10.99
N SER A 199 8.85 9.60 9.71
CA SER A 199 9.97 8.75 9.32
C SER A 199 11.35 9.27 9.76
N PRO A 200 11.61 10.59 9.78
CA PRO A 200 12.86 11.10 10.30
C PRO A 200 13.10 10.77 11.78
N SER A 201 12.09 10.89 12.63
CA SER A 201 12.25 10.61 14.06
C SER A 201 12.26 9.11 14.37
N GLN A 202 11.50 8.31 13.63
CA GLN A 202 11.40 6.86 13.84
C GLN A 202 12.55 6.06 13.23
N PHE A 203 13.00 6.46 12.04
CA PHE A 203 13.94 5.69 11.22
C PHE A 203 15.22 6.46 10.86
N GLY A 204 15.29 7.77 11.14
CA GLY A 204 16.42 8.62 10.77
C GLY A 204 16.43 9.02 9.29
N ASP A 205 15.29 8.92 8.61
CA ASP A 205 15.14 9.33 7.21
C ASP A 205 15.26 10.84 7.02
N THR A 206 15.56 11.26 5.79
CA THR A 206 15.45 12.66 5.36
C THR A 206 14.35 12.76 4.31
N ILE A 207 13.32 13.57 4.57
CA ILE A 207 12.24 13.86 3.63
C ILE A 207 12.33 15.32 3.23
N VAL A 208 12.47 15.59 1.92
CA VAL A 208 12.58 16.95 1.40
C VAL A 208 11.78 17.10 0.12
N TRP A 209 10.97 18.16 0.04
CA TRP A 209 10.33 18.59 -1.19
C TRP A 209 11.31 19.34 -2.09
N ALA A 210 11.50 18.84 -3.31
CA ALA A 210 12.38 19.44 -4.32
C ALA A 210 11.59 20.10 -5.47
N GLY A 211 10.55 20.85 -5.14
CA GLY A 211 9.78 21.68 -6.07
C GLY A 211 8.80 20.93 -6.99
N LYS A 212 9.08 19.68 -7.37
CA LYS A 212 8.18 18.84 -8.20
C LYS A 212 7.89 17.47 -7.61
N GLU A 213 8.77 16.99 -6.75
CA GLU A 213 8.72 15.64 -6.20
C GLU A 213 9.12 15.68 -4.72
N LEU A 214 8.48 14.80 -3.94
CA LEU A 214 8.83 14.56 -2.55
C LEU A 214 9.90 13.47 -2.50
N HIS A 215 11.13 13.84 -2.18
CA HIS A 215 12.20 12.87 -2.02
C HIS A 215 12.25 12.34 -0.60
N ARG A 216 12.35 11.01 -0.48
CA ARG A 216 12.62 10.32 0.78
C ARG A 216 13.94 9.58 0.68
N TYR A 217 14.86 9.90 1.57
CA TYR A 217 16.17 9.28 1.67
C TYR A 217 16.26 8.46 2.95
N PRO A 218 16.59 7.16 2.87
CA PRO A 218 16.85 6.35 4.05
C PRO A 218 17.99 6.92 4.89
N ARG A 219 17.99 6.61 6.20
CA ARG A 219 19.05 7.01 7.16
C ARG A 219 20.49 6.90 6.63
N ARG A 220 20.81 5.84 5.88
CA ARG A 220 22.14 5.61 5.29
C ARG A 220 22.60 6.76 4.38
N TYR A 221 21.67 7.47 3.76
CA TYR A 221 21.94 8.53 2.79
C TYR A 221 21.59 9.93 3.33
N LYS A 222 21.29 10.06 4.63
CA LYS A 222 20.79 11.31 5.21
C LYS A 222 21.77 12.48 5.04
N ASP A 223 23.06 12.27 5.25
CA ASP A 223 24.07 13.33 5.17
C ASP A 223 24.24 13.84 3.75
N MET A 224 24.27 12.92 2.77
CA MET A 224 24.31 13.27 1.35
C MET A 224 23.05 14.03 0.95
N ALA A 225 21.87 13.56 1.38
CA ALA A 225 20.59 14.17 1.05
C ALA A 225 20.46 15.60 1.61
N ARG A 226 20.83 15.80 2.88
CA ARG A 226 20.77 17.11 3.55
C ARG A 226 21.75 18.11 2.94
N ASN A 227 22.96 17.66 2.59
CA ASN A 227 23.91 18.49 1.84
C ASN A 227 23.39 18.85 0.44
N ARG A 228 22.85 17.86 -0.29
CA ARG A 228 22.30 18.06 -1.64
C ARG A 228 21.15 19.07 -1.65
N HIS A 229 20.29 19.02 -0.64
CA HIS A 229 19.10 19.87 -0.55
C HIS A 229 19.28 21.08 0.39
N LYS A 230 20.51 21.39 0.80
CA LYS A 230 20.80 22.49 1.73
C LYS A 230 20.16 23.81 1.27
N HIS A 231 20.32 24.16 0.00
CA HIS A 231 19.73 25.36 -0.59
C HIS A 231 18.20 25.35 -0.53
N ALA A 232 17.55 24.24 -0.89
CA ALA A 232 16.09 24.14 -0.83
C ALA A 232 15.54 24.29 0.60
N ILE A 233 16.25 23.74 1.59
CA ILE A 233 15.90 23.86 3.02
C ILE A 233 16.05 25.31 3.48
N THR A 234 17.15 25.98 3.12
CA THR A 234 17.39 27.39 3.45
C THR A 234 16.38 28.31 2.77
N ASP A 235 16.09 28.09 1.47
CA ASP A 235 15.14 28.89 0.71
C ASP A 235 13.71 28.76 1.25
N ALA A 236 13.38 27.60 1.85
CA ALA A 236 12.12 27.36 2.55
C ALA A 236 12.06 28.00 3.95
N GLY A 237 13.15 28.59 4.44
CA GLY A 237 13.21 29.31 5.71
C GLY A 237 13.59 28.46 6.93
N PHE A 238 14.08 27.23 6.73
CA PHE A 238 14.54 26.35 7.82
C PHE A 238 16.04 26.50 8.09
N ASP A 239 16.47 26.17 9.31
CA ASP A 239 17.87 26.15 9.70
C ASP A 239 18.56 24.91 9.10
N ALA A 240 19.20 25.10 7.95
CA ALA A 240 19.87 24.02 7.25
C ALA A 240 21.09 23.48 8.00
N ASP A 241 21.74 24.27 8.87
CA ASP A 241 22.87 23.79 9.67
C ASP A 241 22.36 22.92 10.82
N ALA A 242 21.23 23.27 11.45
CA ALA A 242 20.56 22.42 12.43
C ALA A 242 20.13 21.07 11.80
N VAL A 243 19.56 21.09 10.58
CA VAL A 243 19.23 19.86 9.84
C VAL A 243 20.47 19.01 9.55
N LEU A 244 21.57 19.62 9.12
CA LEU A 244 22.84 18.92 8.88
C LEU A 244 23.40 18.30 10.17
N SER A 245 23.20 18.96 11.31
CA SER A 245 23.57 18.45 12.63
C SER A 245 22.61 17.40 13.21
N ASP A 246 21.57 17.02 12.45
CA ASP A 246 20.56 16.03 12.84
C ASP A 246 19.68 16.46 14.03
N ASP A 247 19.37 17.76 14.11
CA ASP A 247 18.39 18.24 15.09
C ASP A 247 17.01 17.57 14.84
N PRO A 248 16.47 16.82 15.82
CA PRO A 248 15.28 16.01 15.59
C PRO A 248 14.03 16.85 15.32
N THR A 249 13.98 18.07 15.87
CA THR A 249 12.84 18.98 15.70
C THR A 249 12.89 19.62 14.32
N GLU A 250 14.03 20.19 13.92
CA GLU A 250 14.18 20.89 12.64
C GLU A 250 14.00 19.93 11.46
N VAL A 251 14.51 18.70 11.57
CA VAL A 251 14.31 17.67 10.54
C VAL A 251 12.82 17.28 10.41
N LEU A 252 12.07 17.21 11.52
CA LEU A 252 10.63 16.96 11.48
C LEU A 252 9.86 18.15 10.91
N ARG A 253 10.25 19.40 11.22
CA ARG A 253 9.64 20.61 10.64
C ARG A 253 9.79 20.64 9.12
N VAL A 254 10.98 20.34 8.61
CA VAL A 254 11.22 20.19 7.16
C VAL A 254 10.36 19.08 6.56
N SER A 255 10.18 17.95 7.27
CA SER A 255 9.31 16.86 6.82
C SER A 255 7.85 17.29 6.71
N ILE A 256 7.30 17.97 7.72
CA ILE A 256 5.93 18.52 7.72
C ILE A 256 5.75 19.47 6.53
N TRP A 257 6.64 20.45 6.38
CA TRP A 257 6.60 21.39 5.26
C TRP A 257 6.65 20.67 3.91
N SER A 258 7.52 19.67 3.77
CA SER A 258 7.67 18.91 2.53
C SER A 258 6.39 18.16 2.15
N TRP A 259 5.70 17.56 3.13
CA TRP A 259 4.40 16.91 2.93
C TRP A 259 3.28 17.90 2.59
N ASN A 260 3.31 19.11 3.16
CA ASN A 260 2.37 20.18 2.82
C ASN A 260 2.56 20.63 1.37
N GLN A 261 3.81 20.88 0.96
CA GLN A 261 4.13 21.23 -0.43
C GLN A 261 3.74 20.12 -1.42
N PHE A 262 4.00 18.85 -1.08
CA PHE A 262 3.52 17.72 -1.87
C PHE A 262 1.99 17.73 -2.02
N THR A 263 1.26 17.98 -0.93
CA THR A 263 -0.20 18.01 -0.93
C THR A 263 -0.74 19.18 -1.77
N GLU A 264 -0.14 20.36 -1.65
CA GLU A 264 -0.45 21.53 -2.50
C GLU A 264 -0.24 21.22 -3.99
N HIS A 265 0.87 20.56 -4.32
CA HIS A 265 1.18 20.16 -5.68
C HIS A 265 0.19 19.13 -6.25
N VAL A 266 -0.18 18.11 -5.46
CA VAL A 266 -1.21 17.13 -5.86
C VAL A 266 -2.55 17.81 -6.07
N ASN A 267 -2.93 18.76 -5.20
CA ASN A 267 -4.16 19.52 -5.35
C ASN A 267 -4.13 20.47 -6.55
N GLY A 268 -2.99 21.10 -6.83
CA GLY A 268 -2.78 22.02 -7.96
C GLY A 268 -2.73 21.33 -9.32
N ARG A 269 -2.44 20.02 -9.37
CA ARG A 269 -2.53 19.19 -10.59
C ARG A 269 -3.97 18.84 -11.00
N GLY A 270 -4.97 19.17 -10.17
CA GLY A 270 -6.37 18.99 -10.53
C GLY A 270 -6.75 19.82 -11.76
N VAL A 271 -7.32 19.20 -12.79
CA VAL A 271 -7.90 19.87 -13.99
C VAL A 271 -9.22 20.60 -13.64
N THR A 272 -9.21 21.34 -12.55
CA THR A 272 -10.26 22.27 -12.17
C THR A 272 -9.58 23.58 -11.84
N ALA A 273 -9.27 24.34 -12.89
CA ALA A 273 -9.14 25.78 -12.73
C ALA A 273 -10.44 26.30 -12.08
N PRO A 274 -10.37 27.27 -11.16
CA PRO A 274 -11.57 27.93 -10.67
C PRO A 274 -12.33 28.47 -11.88
N ALA A 275 -13.63 28.16 -11.96
CA ALA A 275 -14.48 28.59 -13.06
C ALA A 275 -14.35 30.10 -13.23
N LYS A 276 -13.64 30.54 -14.28
CA LYS A 276 -13.68 31.93 -14.71
C LYS A 276 -15.15 32.26 -14.99
N PRO A 277 -15.67 33.41 -14.55
CA PRO A 277 -17.00 33.85 -14.95
C PRO A 277 -17.04 33.88 -16.49
N ARG A 278 -18.07 33.25 -17.07
CA ARG A 278 -18.26 33.16 -18.53
C ARG A 278 -18.27 34.58 -19.09
N THR A 279 -17.19 34.99 -19.75
CA THR A 279 -17.20 36.15 -20.63
C THR A 279 -18.00 35.77 -21.89
N ALA A 280 -18.75 36.73 -22.42
CA ALA A 280 -19.76 36.55 -23.46
C ALA A 280 -19.23 36.12 -24.85
N GLU A 281 -17.98 35.64 -24.96
CA GLU A 281 -17.33 35.34 -26.23
C GLU A 281 -17.31 33.85 -26.60
N ASN A 282 -17.84 32.96 -25.74
CA ASN A 282 -18.04 31.54 -26.05
C ASN A 282 -19.51 31.13 -25.83
N ALA A 283 -20.38 31.55 -26.75
CA ALA A 283 -21.72 30.99 -26.88
C ALA A 283 -21.66 29.80 -27.85
N ASP A 284 -21.90 28.59 -27.33
CA ASP A 284 -22.08 27.38 -28.14
C ASP A 284 -23.28 27.56 -29.08
N GLN A 285 -23.12 27.17 -30.35
CA GLN A 285 -24.22 27.09 -31.30
C GLN A 285 -25.22 26.00 -30.87
N ALA A 286 -26.51 26.28 -31.03
CA ALA A 286 -27.59 25.34 -30.73
C ALA A 286 -27.50 24.09 -31.64
N PRO A 287 -27.80 22.89 -31.11
CA PRO A 287 -27.73 21.66 -31.88
C PRO A 287 -28.86 21.58 -32.91
N GLU A 288 -28.51 21.24 -34.15
CA GLU A 288 -29.47 20.87 -35.20
C GLU A 288 -30.15 19.54 -34.88
N ALA A 289 -31.45 19.48 -35.16
CA ALA A 289 -32.31 18.33 -34.90
C ALA A 289 -32.04 17.18 -35.87
N VAL A 290 -31.85 15.97 -35.33
CA VAL A 290 -31.78 14.73 -36.12
C VAL A 290 -33.13 14.03 -36.07
N ASP A 291 -33.67 13.73 -37.25
CA ASP A 291 -35.00 13.14 -37.48
C ASP A 291 -35.20 11.80 -36.73
N ARG A 292 -36.29 11.69 -35.97
CA ARG A 292 -36.78 10.43 -35.40
C ARG A 292 -37.99 9.94 -36.20
N LEU A 293 -37.97 8.68 -36.63
CA LEU A 293 -39.14 7.98 -37.14
C LEU A 293 -40.20 7.75 -36.04
N PRO A 294 -41.49 7.70 -36.41
CA PRO A 294 -42.58 7.90 -35.46
C PRO A 294 -42.96 6.69 -34.61
N GLU A 295 -43.44 7.02 -33.41
CA GLU A 295 -43.78 6.16 -32.29
C GLU A 295 -45.26 5.71 -32.33
N GLN A 296 -45.52 4.51 -32.85
CA GLN A 296 -46.73 3.72 -32.63
C GLN A 296 -46.24 2.26 -32.62
N VAL A 297 -46.24 1.50 -31.52
CA VAL A 297 -47.41 0.96 -30.80
C VAL A 297 -46.96 0.56 -29.38
N ARG A 298 -47.75 0.98 -28.38
CA ARG A 298 -47.64 0.56 -26.98
C ARG A 298 -48.19 -0.86 -26.76
N HIS A 299 -47.54 -1.57 -25.83
CA HIS A 299 -48.01 -2.68 -24.99
C HIS A 299 -48.45 -4.02 -25.63
N ALA A 300 -47.62 -5.06 -25.43
CA ALA A 300 -48.09 -6.42 -25.17
C ALA A 300 -47.02 -7.23 -24.39
N GLY A 301 -47.40 -7.79 -23.23
CA GLY A 301 -46.87 -9.02 -22.67
C GLY A 301 -45.45 -9.00 -22.08
N VAL A 302 -45.34 -8.90 -20.76
CA VAL A 302 -44.18 -9.41 -20.02
C VAL A 302 -44.24 -10.94 -20.07
N THR A 303 -43.47 -11.55 -20.96
CA THR A 303 -43.17 -12.99 -20.89
C THR A 303 -42.04 -13.16 -19.86
N PRO A 304 -42.19 -14.03 -18.84
CA PRO A 304 -41.06 -14.33 -17.96
C PRO A 304 -39.98 -15.00 -18.80
N ALA A 305 -38.80 -14.37 -18.87
CA ALA A 305 -37.65 -14.95 -19.53
C ALA A 305 -37.23 -16.20 -18.74
N VAL A 306 -37.54 -17.38 -19.28
CA VAL A 306 -36.94 -18.64 -18.84
C VAL A 306 -35.46 -18.52 -19.14
N VAL A 307 -34.65 -18.40 -18.09
CA VAL A 307 -33.19 -18.51 -18.19
C VAL A 307 -32.90 -19.98 -18.47
N GLU A 308 -32.65 -20.33 -19.74
CA GLU A 308 -32.03 -21.60 -20.06
C GLU A 308 -30.69 -21.68 -19.34
N GLN A 309 -30.57 -22.58 -18.37
CA GLN A 309 -29.28 -22.94 -17.80
C GLN A 309 -28.45 -23.62 -18.89
N ARG A 310 -27.63 -22.82 -19.57
CA ARG A 310 -26.60 -23.34 -20.46
C ARG A 310 -25.58 -24.12 -19.64
N GLU A 311 -25.25 -25.31 -20.14
CA GLU A 311 -24.18 -26.13 -19.62
C GLU A 311 -22.88 -25.29 -19.58
N LYS A 312 -22.35 -25.05 -18.37
CA LYS A 312 -21.15 -24.22 -18.17
C LYS A 312 -19.95 -24.92 -18.78
N ARG A 313 -19.45 -24.40 -19.90
CA ARG A 313 -18.20 -24.87 -20.52
C ARG A 313 -17.00 -24.14 -19.90
N PRO A 314 -15.90 -24.84 -19.60
CA PRO A 314 -14.68 -24.20 -19.12
C PRO A 314 -14.12 -23.23 -20.17
N PHE A 315 -13.41 -22.21 -19.69
CA PHE A 315 -12.79 -21.18 -20.53
C PHE A 315 -11.74 -21.81 -21.46
N PRO A 316 -11.63 -21.39 -22.74
CA PRO A 316 -10.55 -21.82 -23.61
C PRO A 316 -9.19 -21.52 -22.96
N GLY A 317 -8.32 -22.51 -22.82
CA GLY A 317 -7.00 -22.35 -22.16
C GLY A 317 -6.87 -22.97 -20.77
N LEU A 318 -7.98 -23.37 -20.14
CA LEU A 318 -7.98 -23.97 -18.81
C LEU A 318 -8.76 -25.28 -18.79
N ALA A 319 -8.09 -26.35 -18.34
CA ALA A 319 -8.73 -27.61 -18.02
C ALA A 319 -8.66 -27.87 -16.52
N VAL A 320 -9.76 -28.36 -15.95
CA VAL A 320 -9.72 -28.94 -14.60
C VAL A 320 -9.26 -30.37 -14.75
N VAL A 321 -8.07 -30.69 -14.23
CA VAL A 321 -7.52 -32.05 -14.26
C VAL A 321 -7.52 -32.60 -12.85
N GLN A 322 -8.09 -33.79 -12.69
CA GLN A 322 -7.99 -34.57 -11.45
C GLN A 322 -6.69 -35.37 -11.50
N ASP A 323 -5.74 -35.02 -10.64
CA ASP A 323 -4.56 -35.85 -10.44
C ASP A 323 -4.97 -37.02 -9.52
N THR A 324 -4.73 -38.26 -9.95
CA THR A 324 -4.85 -39.45 -9.09
C THR A 324 -3.60 -39.57 -8.22
N ALA A 325 -3.77 -39.70 -6.90
CA ALA A 325 -2.66 -39.99 -6.00
C ALA A 325 -2.13 -41.41 -6.23
N GLU A 326 -0.87 -41.68 -5.84
CA GLU A 326 -0.19 -42.98 -6.05
C GLU A 326 -0.89 -44.17 -5.35
N ASP A 327 -1.82 -43.90 -4.43
CA ASP A 327 -2.64 -44.87 -3.70
C ASP A 327 -4.02 -45.14 -4.37
N GLY A 328 -4.27 -44.58 -5.55
CA GLY A 328 -5.49 -44.80 -6.32
C GLY A 328 -6.71 -43.99 -5.83
N THR A 329 -6.53 -43.08 -4.88
CA THR A 329 -7.59 -42.16 -4.47
C THR A 329 -7.67 -40.93 -5.38
N LEU A 330 -8.89 -40.46 -5.63
CA LEU A 330 -9.13 -39.26 -6.46
C LEU A 330 -8.60 -38.03 -5.72
N GLY A 331 -7.53 -37.44 -6.25
CA GLY A 331 -6.95 -36.22 -5.72
C GLY A 331 -7.81 -34.99 -6.01
N ARG A 332 -7.48 -33.90 -5.30
CA ARG A 332 -8.17 -32.61 -5.40
C ARG A 332 -8.11 -32.10 -6.86
N PRO A 333 -9.22 -31.61 -7.43
CA PRO A 333 -9.22 -31.05 -8.78
C PRO A 333 -8.29 -29.83 -8.85
N VAL A 334 -7.37 -29.84 -9.82
CA VAL A 334 -6.39 -28.77 -10.06
C VAL A 334 -6.72 -28.10 -11.39
N LEU A 335 -6.70 -26.76 -11.40
CA LEU A 335 -6.73 -25.99 -12.64
C LEU A 335 -5.38 -26.14 -13.34
N LYS A 336 -5.37 -26.74 -14.54
CA LYS A 336 -4.20 -26.77 -15.42
C LYS A 336 -4.42 -25.83 -16.59
N THR A 337 -3.39 -25.05 -16.91
CA THR A 337 -3.32 -24.35 -18.19
C THR A 337 -3.02 -25.40 -19.25
N VAL A 338 -4.00 -25.72 -20.09
CA VAL A 338 -3.77 -26.56 -21.25
C VAL A 338 -3.63 -25.61 -22.41
N ASP A 339 -2.46 -25.55 -23.05
CA ASP A 339 -2.22 -24.68 -24.19
C ASP A 339 -3.05 -25.16 -25.39
N PRO A 340 -4.22 -24.55 -25.69
CA PRO A 340 -5.08 -25.05 -26.74
C PRO A 340 -4.86 -24.14 -27.94
N GLY A 341 -3.75 -24.36 -28.64
CA GLY A 341 -3.64 -24.00 -30.05
C GLY A 341 -4.07 -22.59 -30.46
N VAL A 342 -3.69 -21.53 -29.72
CA VAL A 342 -3.95 -20.14 -30.16
C VAL A 342 -2.86 -19.63 -31.11
N ARG A 343 -1.71 -20.31 -31.17
CA ARG A 343 -0.61 -19.96 -32.09
C ARG A 343 -0.74 -20.78 -33.37
N THR A 344 -1.30 -20.18 -34.42
CA THR A 344 -1.23 -20.70 -35.79
C THR A 344 -0.02 -20.13 -36.51
N CYS A 345 0.70 -20.97 -37.27
CA CYS A 345 1.89 -20.56 -38.00
C CYS A 345 1.62 -19.38 -38.95
N ASP A 346 0.44 -19.33 -39.56
CA ASP A 346 0.01 -18.26 -40.48
C ASP A 346 -0.03 -16.86 -39.83
N ARG A 347 -0.17 -16.79 -38.49
CA ARG A 347 -0.21 -15.53 -37.73
C ARG A 347 1.02 -15.33 -36.85
N CYS A 348 2.01 -16.22 -36.94
CA CYS A 348 3.23 -16.13 -36.16
C CYS A 348 4.19 -15.11 -36.78
N TYR A 349 4.65 -14.16 -35.97
CA TYR A 349 5.67 -13.18 -36.37
C TYR A 349 6.95 -13.85 -36.90
N LEU A 350 7.26 -15.05 -36.40
CA LEU A 350 8.45 -15.81 -36.80
C LEU A 350 8.19 -16.74 -38.01
N SER A 351 7.02 -16.71 -38.64
CA SER A 351 6.64 -17.66 -39.70
C SER A 351 7.62 -17.71 -40.89
N SER A 352 8.27 -16.59 -41.23
CA SER A 352 9.26 -16.49 -42.31
C SER A 352 10.63 -17.06 -41.96
N SER A 353 10.93 -17.20 -40.67
CA SER A 353 12.26 -17.58 -40.17
C SER A 353 12.23 -18.78 -39.22
N CYS A 354 11.04 -19.33 -38.96
CA CYS A 354 10.83 -20.47 -38.08
C CYS A 354 11.10 -21.77 -38.86
N PRO A 355 12.00 -22.64 -38.39
CA PRO A 355 12.35 -23.89 -39.07
C PRO A 355 11.20 -24.91 -39.09
N ALA A 356 10.17 -24.74 -38.26
CA ALA A 356 9.00 -25.63 -38.16
C ALA A 356 7.70 -24.97 -38.66
N SER A 357 7.80 -23.88 -39.43
CA SER A 357 6.64 -23.17 -39.98
C SER A 357 5.91 -24.02 -41.03
N GLN A 358 4.60 -24.23 -40.84
CA GLN A 358 3.75 -24.92 -41.80
C GLN A 358 2.43 -24.16 -42.01
N PRO A 359 2.01 -23.89 -43.25
CA PRO A 359 0.78 -23.16 -43.52
C PRO A 359 -0.45 -23.85 -42.91
N LYS A 360 -1.35 -23.07 -42.29
CA LYS A 360 -2.59 -23.52 -41.64
C LYS A 360 -2.40 -24.55 -40.50
N SER A 361 -1.18 -24.72 -40.00
CA SER A 361 -0.87 -25.60 -38.88
C SER A 361 -0.77 -24.83 -37.56
N ALA A 362 -1.08 -25.52 -36.47
CA ALA A 362 -0.75 -25.06 -35.12
C ALA A 362 0.78 -25.09 -34.91
N CYS A 363 1.25 -24.30 -33.95
CA CYS A 363 2.65 -24.28 -33.55
C CYS A 363 3.14 -25.69 -33.20
N ALA A 364 4.24 -26.13 -33.82
CA ALA A 364 4.86 -27.42 -33.55
C ALA A 364 5.58 -27.47 -32.19
N PHE A 365 5.86 -26.32 -31.59
CA PHE A 365 6.51 -26.21 -30.29
C PHE A 365 5.47 -26.02 -29.19
N SER A 366 5.41 -26.97 -28.25
CA SER A 366 4.70 -26.82 -26.98
C SER A 366 5.70 -26.42 -25.88
N LEU A 367 5.30 -25.50 -25.03
CA LEU A 367 6.06 -25.10 -23.84
C LEU A 367 5.25 -25.49 -22.60
N PRO A 368 5.33 -26.76 -22.15
CA PRO A 368 4.65 -27.19 -20.94
C PRO A 368 5.43 -26.68 -19.73
N VAL A 369 5.20 -25.42 -19.33
CA VAL A 369 5.82 -24.87 -18.12
C VAL A 369 4.83 -25.04 -16.97
N GLU A 370 5.14 -25.97 -16.07
CA GLU A 370 4.42 -26.13 -14.81
C GLU A 370 5.32 -25.74 -13.64
N ILE A 371 4.96 -24.67 -12.94
CA ILE A 371 5.66 -24.20 -11.76
C ILE A 371 4.80 -24.54 -10.53
N ARG A 372 5.12 -25.64 -9.88
CA ARG A 372 4.37 -26.17 -8.73
C ARG A 372 5.15 -26.07 -7.41
N THR A 373 6.48 -26.10 -7.46
CA THR A 373 7.33 -26.09 -6.25
C THR A 373 8.19 -24.81 -6.16
N LYS A 374 8.81 -24.59 -4.98
CA LYS A 374 9.82 -23.52 -4.81
C LYS A 374 11.07 -23.81 -5.63
N ASP A 375 11.49 -25.07 -5.69
CA ASP A 375 12.67 -25.49 -6.46
C ASP A 375 12.45 -25.27 -7.97
N GLN A 376 11.26 -25.60 -8.49
CA GLN A 376 10.91 -25.31 -9.89
C GLN A 376 10.89 -23.81 -10.21
N ARG A 377 10.60 -22.94 -9.23
CA ARG A 377 10.73 -21.48 -9.42
C ARG A 377 12.19 -21.04 -9.50
N ALA A 378 13.04 -21.62 -8.67
CA ALA A 378 14.48 -21.36 -8.70
C ALA A 378 15.08 -21.84 -10.02
N ASP A 379 14.70 -23.02 -10.51
CA ASP A 379 15.17 -23.56 -11.79
C ASP A 379 14.75 -22.69 -12.99
N VAL A 380 13.51 -22.20 -13.00
CA VAL A 380 13.04 -21.27 -14.04
C VAL A 380 13.78 -19.93 -13.95
N ALA A 381 14.01 -19.41 -12.74
CA ALA A 381 14.77 -18.17 -12.55
C ALA A 381 16.23 -18.32 -13.01
N ALA A 382 16.87 -19.45 -12.72
CA ALA A 382 18.21 -19.78 -13.20
C ALA A 382 18.25 -19.87 -14.73
N ALA A 383 17.31 -20.59 -15.35
CA ALA A 383 17.22 -20.70 -16.81
C ALA A 383 17.02 -19.33 -17.49
N LEU A 384 16.19 -18.46 -16.91
CA LEU A 384 15.99 -17.10 -17.42
C LEU A 384 17.26 -16.23 -17.27
N LEU A 385 17.98 -16.36 -16.16
CA LEU A 385 19.28 -15.71 -15.98
C LEU A 385 20.32 -16.19 -17.00
N GLU A 386 20.40 -17.49 -17.25
CA GLU A 386 21.30 -18.07 -18.25
C GLU A 386 20.99 -17.56 -19.66
N MET A 387 19.70 -17.54 -20.04
CA MET A 387 19.26 -16.99 -21.32
C MET A 387 19.64 -15.51 -21.46
N GLN A 388 19.42 -14.72 -20.41
CA GLN A 388 19.73 -13.29 -20.44
C GLN A 388 21.25 -13.05 -20.44
N ALA A 389 22.03 -13.84 -19.71
CA ALA A 389 23.49 -13.81 -19.75
C ALA A 389 24.00 -14.11 -21.17
N GLY A 390 23.44 -15.12 -21.84
CA GLY A 390 23.76 -15.43 -23.23
C GLY A 390 23.50 -14.26 -24.19
N ARG A 391 22.40 -13.52 -24.01
CA ARG A 391 22.10 -12.31 -24.81
C ARG A 391 23.14 -11.21 -24.58
N VAL A 392 23.53 -10.97 -23.33
CA VAL A 392 24.58 -9.99 -22.97
C VAL A 392 25.93 -10.37 -23.57
N PHE A 393 26.36 -11.63 -23.42
CA PHE A 393 27.64 -12.08 -23.96
C PHE A 393 27.71 -12.02 -25.48
N ASN A 394 26.62 -12.37 -26.18
CA ASN A 394 26.57 -12.25 -27.64
C ASN A 394 26.65 -10.79 -28.11
N LEU A 395 25.97 -9.87 -27.44
CA LEU A 395 26.04 -8.44 -27.77
C LEU A 395 27.41 -7.85 -27.43
N ARG A 396 28.04 -8.29 -26.34
CA ARG A 396 29.40 -7.89 -26.00
C ARG A 396 30.42 -8.38 -27.04
N PHE A 397 30.26 -9.62 -27.51
CA PHE A 397 31.09 -10.16 -28.57
C PHE A 397 30.91 -9.39 -29.89
N ALA A 398 29.68 -9.03 -30.26
CA ALA A 398 29.41 -8.18 -31.42
C ALA A 398 30.06 -6.79 -31.28
N GLU A 399 29.97 -6.17 -30.10
CA GLU A 399 30.61 -4.88 -29.80
C GLU A 399 32.14 -4.93 -29.97
N GLU A 400 32.78 -6.02 -29.55
CA GLU A 400 34.23 -6.23 -29.71
C GLU A 400 34.63 -6.38 -31.18
N LEU A 401 33.81 -7.06 -32.00
CA LEU A 401 34.02 -7.20 -33.44
C LEU A 401 33.81 -5.87 -34.20
N GLU A 402 32.92 -5.01 -33.71
CA GLU A 402 32.62 -3.70 -34.29
C GLU A 402 33.58 -2.59 -33.84
N GLY A 403 34.67 -2.95 -33.14
CA GLY A 403 35.73 -2.01 -32.76
C GLY A 403 35.54 -1.34 -31.40
N GLY A 404 34.70 -1.90 -30.52
CA GLY A 404 34.60 -1.50 -29.11
C GLY A 404 33.84 -0.19 -28.88
N ILE A 405 33.05 0.27 -29.85
CA ILE A 405 32.16 1.42 -29.69
C ILE A 405 31.00 0.99 -28.79
N THR A 406 30.72 1.76 -27.73
CA THR A 406 29.64 1.46 -26.79
C THR A 406 28.30 1.29 -27.47
N ASN A 407 27.71 0.11 -27.33
CA ASN A 407 26.41 -0.21 -27.89
C ASN A 407 25.29 0.05 -26.85
N PRO A 408 24.36 0.99 -27.08
CA PRO A 408 23.30 1.30 -26.13
C PRO A 408 22.35 0.12 -25.87
N VAL A 409 22.24 -0.80 -26.83
CA VAL A 409 21.46 -2.04 -26.65
C VAL A 409 22.16 -2.96 -25.64
N LEU A 410 23.49 -3.08 -25.70
CA LEU A 410 24.26 -3.86 -24.72
C LEU A 410 24.12 -3.28 -23.31
N SER A 411 24.24 -1.95 -23.15
CA SER A 411 24.02 -1.30 -21.85
C SER A 411 22.63 -1.57 -21.28
N GLY A 412 21.60 -1.54 -22.14
CA GLY A 412 20.24 -1.89 -21.73
C GLY A 412 20.06 -3.35 -21.31
N GLU A 413 20.73 -4.29 -21.98
CA GLU A 413 20.69 -5.71 -21.59
C GLU A 413 21.50 -6.00 -20.31
N LEU A 414 22.59 -5.26 -20.07
CA LEU A 414 23.35 -5.30 -18.82
C LEU A 414 22.51 -4.81 -17.63
N ASP A 415 21.79 -3.70 -17.78
CA ASP A 415 20.86 -3.20 -16.74
C ASP A 415 19.74 -4.21 -16.44
N ARG A 416 19.18 -4.85 -17.47
CA ARG A 416 18.16 -5.89 -17.30
C ARG A 416 18.72 -7.11 -16.57
N PHE A 417 19.93 -7.55 -16.94
CA PHE A 417 20.60 -8.66 -16.28
C PHE A 417 20.87 -8.37 -14.79
N GLN A 418 21.37 -7.17 -14.46
CA GLN A 418 21.58 -6.75 -13.07
C GLN A 418 20.27 -6.70 -12.26
N LYS A 419 19.18 -6.23 -12.87
CA LYS A 419 17.85 -6.24 -12.22
C LYS A 419 17.34 -7.66 -11.97
N MET A 420 17.56 -8.59 -12.91
CA MET A 420 17.20 -9.99 -12.73
C MET A 420 18.02 -10.65 -11.62
N LEU A 421 19.34 -10.38 -11.55
CA LEU A 421 20.20 -10.87 -10.46
C LEU A 421 19.72 -10.38 -9.10
N LYS A 422 19.36 -9.09 -9.00
CA LYS A 422 18.80 -8.53 -7.76
C LYS A 422 17.49 -9.22 -7.38
N ALA A 423 16.58 -9.41 -8.33
CA ALA A 423 15.31 -10.08 -8.06
C ALA A 423 15.49 -11.52 -7.57
N VAL A 424 16.48 -12.26 -8.10
CA VAL A 424 16.81 -13.60 -7.60
C VAL A 424 17.43 -13.55 -6.21
N GLY A 425 18.33 -12.61 -5.93
CA GLY A 425 18.88 -12.41 -4.58
C GLY A 425 17.81 -12.08 -3.54
N ASP A 426 16.89 -11.16 -3.87
CA ASP A 426 15.75 -10.81 -3.02
C ASP A 426 14.82 -12.04 -2.78
N MET A 427 14.72 -12.96 -3.75
CA MET A 427 13.96 -14.22 -3.59
C MET A 427 14.65 -15.22 -2.66
N GLU A 428 15.98 -15.30 -2.68
CA GLU A 428 16.77 -16.16 -1.80
C GLU A 428 16.79 -15.64 -0.35
N GLU A 429 16.91 -14.33 -0.15
CA GLU A 429 16.85 -13.70 1.19
C GLU A 429 15.50 -13.95 1.87
N ASN A 430 14.40 -13.98 1.12
CA ASN A 430 13.06 -14.31 1.61
C ASN A 430 12.83 -15.83 1.82
N SER A 431 13.78 -16.70 1.46
CA SER A 431 13.67 -18.15 1.64
C SER A 431 14.30 -18.67 2.94
N PHE A 432 15.11 -17.85 3.63
CA PHE A 432 15.77 -18.20 4.89
C PHE A 432 14.90 -17.87 6.11
N SER A 433 13.71 -18.48 6.22
CA SER A 433 13.03 -18.62 7.52
C SER A 433 13.45 -19.95 8.15
N VAL A 434 14.55 -19.96 8.91
CA VAL A 434 14.94 -21.14 9.69
C VAL A 434 13.96 -21.30 10.83
N LYS A 435 13.07 -22.29 10.69
CA LYS A 435 12.21 -22.78 11.77
C LYS A 435 13.08 -23.60 12.73
N ILE A 436 13.69 -22.95 13.72
CA ILE A 436 14.36 -23.64 14.83
C ILE A 436 13.28 -24.36 15.63
N THR A 437 13.08 -25.64 15.34
CA THR A 437 12.31 -26.53 16.21
C THR A 437 13.32 -27.22 17.12
N ALA A 438 13.56 -26.62 18.27
CA ALA A 438 14.40 -27.21 19.30
C ALA A 438 13.63 -28.36 19.98
N THR A 439 13.81 -29.58 19.49
CA THR A 439 13.55 -30.78 20.31
C THR A 439 14.82 -31.16 21.04
N GLN A 440 14.85 -30.78 22.32
CA GLN A 440 15.89 -31.15 23.25
C GLN A 440 15.80 -32.66 23.56
N LYS A 441 16.81 -33.44 23.18
CA LYS A 441 17.11 -34.76 23.77
C LYS A 441 18.58 -35.14 23.51
N GLY A 442 19.35 -35.24 24.60
CA GLY A 442 20.50 -36.17 24.69
C GLY A 442 21.87 -35.65 24.26
N ALA A 443 22.68 -35.35 25.28
CA ALA A 443 24.13 -35.51 25.45
C ALA A 443 25.10 -35.72 24.26
N ALA A 444 26.23 -35.00 24.38
CA ALA A 444 27.58 -35.30 23.89
C ALA A 444 27.87 -35.08 22.40
N GLU A 445 28.49 -33.94 22.07
CA GLU A 445 29.91 -33.88 21.67
C GLU A 445 30.32 -32.44 21.37
N SER A 446 31.43 -32.00 21.97
CA SER A 446 32.07 -30.73 21.70
C SER A 446 32.71 -30.73 20.31
N GLY A 447 32.32 -29.81 19.43
CA GLY A 447 33.00 -29.58 18.15
C GLY A 447 33.73 -28.23 18.15
N LEU A 448 35.03 -28.26 17.91
CA LEU A 448 36.08 -27.22 17.91
C LEU A 448 35.77 -25.80 17.36
N ILE A 449 34.61 -25.52 16.78
CA ILE A 449 34.30 -24.24 16.12
C ILE A 449 33.93 -23.15 17.15
N SER A 450 33.43 -23.54 18.33
CA SER A 450 33.00 -22.61 19.39
C SER A 450 34.15 -21.98 20.20
N ARG A 451 35.41 -22.31 19.88
CA ARG A 451 36.61 -21.72 20.51
C ARG A 451 37.39 -20.78 19.58
N LEU A 452 37.07 -20.75 18.28
CA LEU A 452 37.79 -19.95 17.28
C LEU A 452 37.11 -18.62 16.95
N PHE A 453 35.84 -18.44 17.31
CA PHE A 453 35.12 -17.19 17.14
C PHE A 453 34.49 -16.80 18.48
N GLY A 454 35.08 -15.79 19.12
CA GLY A 454 34.59 -15.21 20.37
C GLY A 454 33.11 -14.89 20.28
N ARG A 455 32.38 -15.26 21.34
CA ARG A 455 30.93 -15.41 21.35
C ARG A 455 30.17 -14.10 21.63
N ASP A 456 30.73 -12.94 21.28
CA ASP A 456 30.07 -11.66 21.62
C ASP A 456 30.10 -10.57 20.53
N GLU A 457 30.83 -10.72 19.42
CA GLU A 457 30.94 -9.63 18.42
C GLU A 457 30.17 -9.88 17.11
N GLY A 458 29.81 -11.14 16.81
CA GLY A 458 29.12 -11.51 15.56
C GLY A 458 27.60 -11.35 15.58
N GLU A 459 26.97 -11.46 16.75
CA GLU A 459 25.51 -11.32 16.90
C GLU A 459 25.04 -9.86 17.01
N GLN A 460 25.89 -8.96 17.53
CA GLN A 460 25.59 -7.52 17.53
C GLN A 460 25.79 -6.84 16.16
N ALA A 461 26.61 -7.42 15.26
CA ALA A 461 26.86 -6.84 13.94
C ALA A 461 25.81 -7.20 12.88
N ARG A 462 24.90 -8.14 13.17
CA ARG A 462 23.89 -8.65 12.21
C ARG A 462 22.44 -8.38 12.60
N SER A 463 22.18 -7.77 13.74
CA SER A 463 20.88 -7.16 14.02
C SER A 463 20.88 -5.77 13.40
N LEU A 464 19.98 -5.53 12.44
CA LEU A 464 19.54 -4.16 12.17
C LEU A 464 19.09 -3.58 13.51
N PRO A 465 19.54 -2.37 13.90
CA PRO A 465 19.06 -1.77 15.14
C PRO A 465 17.54 -1.70 15.08
N GLU A 466 16.88 -2.18 16.14
CA GLU A 466 15.43 -2.06 16.26
C GLU A 466 15.04 -0.59 16.08
N PRO A 467 13.93 -0.31 15.37
CA PRO A 467 13.46 1.07 15.21
C PRO A 467 13.31 1.71 16.59
N VAL A 468 13.76 2.97 16.71
CA VAL A 468 13.58 3.73 17.94
C VAL A 468 12.09 3.81 18.19
N THR A 469 11.66 3.35 19.36
CA THR A 469 10.23 3.38 19.68
C THR A 469 9.77 4.83 19.66
N VAL A 470 8.53 5.06 19.24
CA VAL A 470 8.02 6.41 18.98
C VAL A 470 8.10 7.30 20.23
N GLU A 471 8.12 6.69 21.43
CA GLU A 471 8.32 7.33 22.73
C GLU A 471 9.73 7.91 22.89
N ARG A 472 10.77 7.14 22.58
CA ARG A 472 12.16 7.61 22.67
C ARG A 472 12.42 8.75 21.71
N ALA A 473 11.90 8.64 20.49
CA ALA A 473 11.98 9.69 19.49
C ALA A 473 11.25 10.99 19.92
N ALA A 474 10.12 10.89 20.63
CA ALA A 474 9.40 12.04 21.16
C ALA A 474 10.07 12.68 22.39
N ILE A 475 10.69 11.88 23.27
CA ILE A 475 11.45 12.38 24.43
C ILE A 475 12.68 13.17 23.96
N GLU A 476 13.36 12.72 22.92
CA GLU A 476 14.50 13.45 22.31
C GLU A 476 14.10 14.81 21.71
N THR A 477 12.81 15.01 21.37
CA THR A 477 12.27 16.32 20.93
C THR A 477 11.86 17.26 22.07
N GLY A 478 12.04 16.87 23.34
CA GLY A 478 12.01 17.80 24.48
C GLY A 478 10.64 18.15 25.07
N PHE A 479 9.56 17.46 24.72
CA PHE A 479 8.22 17.72 25.26
C PHE A 479 7.69 16.54 26.08
N VAL A 480 7.64 16.69 27.41
CA VAL A 480 7.06 15.70 28.33
C VAL A 480 5.72 16.23 28.86
N ASP A 481 4.65 15.46 28.66
CA ASP A 481 3.33 15.67 29.27
C ASP A 481 3.07 14.54 30.27
N ALA A 482 2.54 14.88 31.44
CA ALA A 482 2.49 14.04 32.64
C ALA A 482 1.46 12.89 32.59
N GLU A 483 0.70 12.76 31.49
CA GLU A 483 -0.27 11.67 31.29
C GLU A 483 0.31 10.46 30.52
N VAL A 484 1.54 10.55 30.02
CA VAL A 484 2.24 9.43 29.37
C VAL A 484 2.89 8.57 30.46
N ILE A 485 2.52 7.30 30.53
CA ILE A 485 3.13 6.35 31.47
C ILE A 485 4.63 6.24 31.14
N GLU A 486 5.49 6.64 32.08
CA GLU A 486 6.89 6.22 32.12
C GLU A 486 6.89 4.68 32.21
N ASP A 487 7.40 4.02 31.17
CA ASP A 487 7.50 2.56 31.17
C ASP A 487 8.43 2.09 32.30
N LYS A 488 7.92 1.10 33.04
CA LYS A 488 8.64 0.41 34.11
C LYS A 488 9.92 -0.21 33.56
N ALA A 489 11.03 0.13 34.21
CA ALA A 489 12.20 -0.72 34.24
C ALA A 489 11.85 -2.11 34.80
N ALA A 490 12.10 -3.15 34.01
CA ALA A 490 12.40 -4.52 34.46
C ALA A 490 13.20 -5.24 33.38
#